data_AF-V4UPZ7-F1
#
_entry.id   AF-V4UPZ7-F1
#
_cell.length_a   1.000
_cell.length_b   1.000
_cell.length_c   1.000
_cell.angle_alpha   90.00
_cell.angle_beta   90.00
_cell.angle_gamma   90.00
#
_symmetry.space_group_name_H-M   'P 1'
#
loop_
_entity.id
_entity.type
_entity.pdbx_description
1 polymer ?
#
loop_
_entity_poly.entity_id
_entity_poly.type
_entity_poly.pdbx_seq_one_letter_code
_entity_poly.pdbx_strand_id
1 'polypeptide(L)'
;MVIIVAALILGAILGVFIFIPRHPASGHSKSTHSSANSNKASKIYSKDEVTLHNKRDDCWIIIKNKVYDVTSYVEEHPGGDAILAHAGDDSTEGFYGPQHATRVFDMIDDFYIGDLKQ
;
A
#
# COMPACT_ATOMS: atom_id res chain seq x y z
N MET A 1 -23.38 -31.98 32.53
CA MET A 1 -23.92 -30.66 32.94
C MET A 1 -22.72 -29.74 33.14
N VAL A 2 -22.15 -29.16 32.07
CA VAL A 2 -22.35 -27.74 31.64
C VAL A 2 -22.24 -26.81 32.87
N ILE A 3 -21.26 -25.92 33.04
CA ILE A 3 -20.86 -24.81 32.17
C ILE A 3 -19.40 -24.40 32.47
N ILE A 4 -18.63 -24.27 31.40
CA ILE A 4 -17.33 -23.59 31.33
C ILE A 4 -17.56 -22.09 31.51
N VAL A 5 -16.82 -21.43 32.40
CA VAL A 5 -16.51 -20.01 32.23
C VAL A 5 -15.03 -19.83 32.45
N ALA A 6 -14.30 -19.86 31.33
CA ALA A 6 -12.93 -19.38 31.23
C ALA A 6 -12.94 -17.86 31.48
N ALA A 7 -12.22 -17.41 32.50
CA ALA A 7 -11.94 -16.00 32.70
C ALA A 7 -10.91 -15.57 31.65
N LEU A 8 -11.43 -14.84 30.67
CA LEU A 8 -10.73 -14.29 29.53
C LEU A 8 -10.23 -12.86 29.87
N ILE A 9 -9.01 -12.61 29.40
CA ILE A 9 -8.37 -11.32 29.07
C ILE A 9 -8.04 -10.32 30.20
N LEU A 10 -6.74 -10.32 30.49
CA LEU A 10 -5.79 -9.20 30.48
C LEU A 10 -6.12 -7.95 31.29
N GLY A 11 -5.26 -7.71 32.27
CA GLY A 11 -5.27 -6.53 33.11
C GLY A 11 -5.07 -5.22 32.35
N ALA A 12 -5.70 -4.20 32.92
CA ALA A 12 -5.19 -2.85 33.14
C ALA A 12 -4.48 -2.17 31.96
N ILE A 13 -5.14 -1.18 31.34
CA ILE A 13 -5.00 0.22 31.76
C ILE A 13 -5.92 1.12 30.94
N LEU A 14 -6.94 1.64 31.63
CA LEU A 14 -7.63 2.88 31.27
C LEU A 14 -6.61 4.02 31.25
N GLY A 15 -6.33 4.57 30.08
CA GLY A 15 -5.37 5.64 29.89
C GLY A 15 -5.75 6.58 28.75
N VAL A 16 -6.60 7.56 29.07
CA VAL A 16 -6.66 8.89 28.44
C VAL A 16 -7.28 8.98 27.04
N PHE A 17 -8.61 9.07 27.04
CA PHE A 17 -9.32 10.04 26.19
C PHE A 17 -8.83 11.46 26.52
N ILE A 18 -8.84 12.35 25.53
CA ILE A 18 -8.56 13.82 25.56
C ILE A 18 -7.14 14.22 25.11
N PHE A 19 -6.96 14.48 23.80
CA PHE A 19 -6.65 15.83 23.26
C PHE A 19 -6.54 15.82 21.72
N ILE A 20 -7.66 16.03 21.04
CA ILE A 20 -7.67 16.48 19.64
C ILE A 20 -7.63 18.01 19.67
N PRO A 21 -6.70 18.65 18.96
CA PRO A 21 -6.98 19.93 18.34
C PRO A 21 -6.86 19.82 16.81
N ARG A 22 -7.95 20.21 16.15
CA ARG A 22 -8.10 20.38 14.70
C ARG A 22 -7.10 21.41 14.15
N HIS A 23 -6.65 21.13 12.92
CA HIS A 23 -5.99 21.98 11.92
C HIS A 23 -6.06 23.52 12.11
N PRO A 24 -5.05 24.20 11.53
CA PRO A 24 -5.38 25.03 10.38
C PRO A 24 -4.57 24.68 9.14
N ALA A 25 -5.20 24.93 8.00
CA ALA A 25 -4.70 24.70 6.66
C ALA A 25 -3.70 25.77 6.19
N SER A 26 -3.05 25.42 5.08
CA SER A 26 -2.43 26.28 4.05
C SER A 26 -0.94 26.57 4.19
N GLY A 27 -0.20 25.97 3.25
CA GLY A 27 1.23 26.14 3.04
C GLY A 27 1.70 25.18 1.95
N HIS A 28 1.15 25.30 0.74
CA HIS A 28 1.58 24.56 -0.44
C HIS A 28 2.96 25.08 -0.86
N SER A 29 4.00 24.69 -0.11
CA SER A 29 5.37 24.85 -0.54
C SER A 29 5.62 23.78 -1.60
N LYS A 30 5.62 24.19 -2.87
CA LYS A 30 6.17 23.43 -3.97
C LYS A 30 7.63 23.11 -3.61
N SER A 31 7.84 21.95 -3.01
CA SER A 31 9.16 21.31 -2.96
C SER A 31 9.48 20.90 -4.37
N THR A 32 10.21 21.79 -5.04
CA THR A 32 11.10 21.52 -6.16
C THR A 32 11.65 20.10 -6.02
N HIS A 33 11.31 19.19 -6.94
CA HIS A 33 12.05 17.94 -7.12
C HIS A 33 13.44 18.31 -7.65
N SER A 34 14.28 18.79 -6.74
CA SER A 34 15.72 18.81 -6.89
C SER A 34 16.21 17.37 -6.87
N SER A 35 16.69 16.92 -8.02
CA SER A 35 17.85 16.06 -8.20
C SER A 35 18.19 15.07 -7.07
N ALA A 36 18.05 13.78 -7.36
CA ALA A 36 19.12 12.82 -7.10
C ALA A 36 18.90 11.57 -7.96
N ASN A 37 19.60 11.53 -9.09
CA ASN A 37 19.91 10.28 -9.79
C ASN A 37 20.68 9.37 -8.82
N SER A 38 19.92 8.63 -8.01
CA SER A 38 20.45 7.66 -7.06
C SER A 38 20.63 6.37 -7.83
N ASN A 39 21.86 6.10 -8.20
CA ASN A 39 22.32 4.82 -8.73
C ASN A 39 22.25 3.75 -7.60
N LYS A 40 21.07 3.56 -7.01
CA LYS A 40 20.74 2.39 -6.18
C LYS A 40 20.34 1.30 -7.15
N ALA A 41 21.03 0.17 -7.10
CA ALA A 41 20.52 -1.04 -7.73
C ALA A 41 19.12 -1.33 -7.17
N SER A 42 18.11 -1.31 -8.03
CA SER A 42 16.76 -1.74 -7.66
C SER A 42 16.80 -3.18 -7.20
N LYS A 43 16.09 -3.50 -6.11
CA LYS A 43 15.94 -4.89 -5.66
C LYS A 43 15.22 -5.69 -6.73
N ILE A 44 15.59 -6.96 -6.90
CA ILE A 44 14.96 -7.87 -7.86
C ILE A 44 14.12 -8.88 -7.08
N TYR A 45 12.88 -9.07 -7.53
CA TYR A 45 11.91 -9.99 -6.95
C TYR A 45 11.53 -11.09 -7.93
N SER A 46 11.29 -12.31 -7.46
CA SER A 46 10.70 -13.36 -8.29
C SER A 46 9.18 -13.26 -8.30
N LYS A 47 8.52 -13.82 -9.32
CA LYS A 47 7.06 -13.91 -9.33
C LYS A 47 6.54 -14.69 -8.11
N ASP A 48 7.22 -15.78 -7.75
CA ASP A 48 6.85 -16.58 -6.58
C ASP A 48 6.89 -15.77 -5.28
N GLU A 49 7.89 -14.90 -5.10
CA GLU A 49 7.96 -14.00 -3.93
C GLU A 49 6.76 -13.05 -3.92
N VAL A 50 6.46 -12.39 -5.04
CA VAL A 50 5.33 -11.46 -5.14
C VAL A 50 4.00 -12.15 -4.83
N THR A 51 3.81 -13.41 -5.25
CA THR A 51 2.53 -14.14 -5.02
C THR A 51 2.20 -14.37 -3.54
N LEU A 52 3.18 -14.26 -2.64
CA LEU A 52 2.97 -14.37 -1.20
C LEU A 52 2.26 -13.15 -0.61
N HIS A 53 2.35 -12.00 -1.28
CA HIS A 53 1.84 -10.70 -0.86
C HIS A 53 0.48 -10.41 -1.52
N ASN A 54 -0.53 -11.21 -1.15
CA ASN A 54 -1.84 -11.25 -1.79
C ASN A 54 -3.03 -10.95 -0.85
N LYS A 55 -2.77 -10.24 0.25
CA LYS A 55 -3.76 -9.93 1.29
C LYS A 55 -4.00 -8.44 1.39
N ARG A 56 -5.13 -8.07 1.99
CA ARG A 56 -5.49 -6.65 2.21
C ARG A 56 -4.45 -5.88 3.03
N ASP A 57 -3.85 -6.53 4.01
CA ASP A 57 -2.82 -6.00 4.91
C ASP A 57 -1.39 -6.33 4.44
N ASP A 58 -1.24 -6.94 3.27
CA ASP A 58 0.03 -7.31 2.64
C ASP A 58 -0.18 -7.52 1.13
N CYS A 59 -0.22 -6.43 0.37
CA CYS A 59 -0.66 -6.40 -1.02
C CYS A 59 0.43 -5.84 -1.93
N TRP A 60 1.05 -6.72 -2.72
CA TRP A 60 1.95 -6.30 -3.79
C TRP A 60 1.32 -6.53 -5.16
N ILE A 61 1.71 -5.71 -6.13
CA ILE A 61 1.27 -5.84 -7.51
C ILE A 61 2.44 -5.66 -8.48
N ILE A 62 2.31 -6.27 -9.66
CA ILE A 62 3.25 -6.07 -10.77
C ILE A 62 2.61 -5.15 -11.81
N ILE A 63 3.35 -4.13 -12.24
CA ILE A 63 2.99 -3.30 -13.39
C ILE A 63 4.21 -3.19 -14.30
N LYS A 64 4.12 -3.70 -15.54
CA LYS A 64 5.22 -3.66 -16.53
C LYS A 64 6.58 -4.07 -15.96
N ASN A 65 6.66 -5.26 -15.37
CA ASN A 65 7.87 -5.84 -14.76
C ASN A 65 8.46 -5.03 -13.59
N LYS A 66 7.67 -4.15 -12.97
CA LYS A 66 8.01 -3.45 -11.72
C LYS A 66 7.10 -3.94 -10.61
N VAL A 67 7.64 -4.02 -9.41
CA VAL A 67 6.94 -4.50 -8.22
C VAL A 67 6.64 -3.32 -7.31
N TYR A 68 5.40 -3.25 -6.86
CA TYR A 68 4.89 -2.17 -6.01
C TYR A 68 4.25 -2.75 -4.77
N ASP A 69 4.60 -2.19 -3.61
CA ASP A 69 3.92 -2.47 -2.35
C ASP A 69 2.82 -1.42 -2.15
N VAL A 70 1.58 -1.80 -2.44
CA VAL A 70 0.41 -0.91 -2.36
C VAL A 70 -0.36 -1.10 -1.05
N THR A 71 0.19 -1.84 -0.09
CA THR A 71 -0.47 -2.20 1.17
C THR A 71 -1.06 -0.99 1.89
N SER A 72 -0.29 0.10 1.99
CA SER A 72 -0.74 1.32 2.68
C SER A 72 -1.82 2.11 1.92
N TYR A 73 -2.05 1.79 0.65
CA TYR A 73 -3.00 2.51 -0.20
C TYR A 73 -4.32 1.76 -0.42
N VAL A 74 -4.40 0.48 -0.03
CA VAL A 74 -5.58 -0.36 -0.28
C VAL A 74 -6.88 0.30 0.19
N GLU A 75 -6.89 0.89 1.40
CA GLU A 75 -8.08 1.55 1.97
C GLU A 75 -8.36 2.94 1.38
N GLU A 76 -7.38 3.55 0.73
CA GLU A 76 -7.49 4.88 0.11
C GLU A 76 -7.85 4.81 -1.39
N HIS A 77 -7.80 3.61 -1.97
CA HIS A 77 -8.04 3.40 -3.38
C HIS A 77 -9.48 3.80 -3.78
N PRO A 78 -9.69 4.79 -4.67
CA PRO A 78 -11.03 5.25 -5.05
C PRO A 78 -11.90 4.17 -5.73
N GLY A 79 -11.28 3.16 -6.34
CA GLY A 79 -11.97 2.00 -6.90
C GLY A 79 -12.34 0.93 -5.86
N GLY A 80 -12.08 1.18 -4.57
CA GLY A 80 -12.29 0.24 -3.47
C GLY A 80 -11.53 -1.07 -3.67
N ASP A 81 -12.19 -2.18 -3.38
CA ASP A 81 -11.63 -3.53 -3.42
C ASP A 81 -11.13 -3.97 -4.81
N ALA A 82 -11.40 -3.20 -5.88
CA ALA A 82 -10.85 -3.47 -7.21
C ALA A 82 -9.31 -3.53 -7.23
N ILE A 83 -8.62 -2.86 -6.29
CA ILE A 83 -7.15 -2.96 -6.13
C ILE A 83 -6.69 -4.39 -5.76
N LEU A 84 -7.55 -5.17 -5.11
CA LEU A 84 -7.24 -6.52 -4.65
C LEU A 84 -7.46 -7.60 -5.72
N ALA A 85 -8.04 -7.25 -6.88
CA ALA A 85 -8.35 -8.21 -7.94
C ALA A 85 -7.14 -9.00 -8.43
N HIS A 86 -5.95 -8.41 -8.31
CA HIS A 86 -4.67 -8.97 -8.75
C HIS A 86 -3.59 -8.83 -7.66
N ALA A 87 -4.00 -8.88 -6.38
CA ALA A 87 -3.04 -8.89 -5.27
C ALA A 87 -2.10 -10.11 -5.40
N GLY A 88 -0.80 -9.86 -5.37
CA GLY A 88 0.25 -10.85 -5.60
C GLY A 88 0.49 -11.22 -7.08
N ASP A 89 -0.08 -10.49 -8.05
CA ASP A 89 0.07 -10.80 -9.49
C ASP A 89 0.18 -9.54 -10.38
N ASP A 90 0.25 -9.74 -11.68
CA ASP A 90 0.26 -8.69 -12.70
C ASP A 90 -1.08 -7.96 -12.79
N SER A 91 -1.01 -6.65 -12.52
CA SER A 91 -2.13 -5.71 -12.57
C SER A 91 -2.00 -4.74 -13.74
N THR A 92 -1.11 -4.98 -14.71
CA THR A 92 -0.79 -4.01 -15.78
C THR A 92 -2.03 -3.61 -16.57
N GLU A 93 -2.84 -4.57 -17.01
CA GLU A 93 -4.05 -4.28 -17.79
C GLU A 93 -5.08 -3.50 -16.96
N GLY A 94 -5.28 -3.91 -15.70
CA GLY A 94 -6.17 -3.21 -14.77
C GLY A 94 -5.69 -1.79 -14.48
N PHE A 95 -4.39 -1.59 -14.31
CA PHE A 95 -3.81 -0.29 -14.01
C PHE A 95 -3.90 0.69 -15.19
N TYR A 96 -3.70 0.22 -16.43
CA TYR A 96 -3.82 1.06 -17.63
C TYR A 96 -5.25 1.13 -18.21
N GLY A 97 -6.23 0.56 -17.53
CA GLY A 97 -7.63 0.61 -17.93
C GLY A 97 -8.23 2.03 -17.87
N PRO A 98 -9.42 2.24 -18.49
CA PRO A 98 -10.06 3.55 -18.60
C PRO A 98 -10.48 4.17 -17.25
N GLN A 99 -10.45 3.41 -16.16
CA GLN A 99 -10.76 3.88 -14.81
C GLN A 99 -9.70 4.82 -14.22
N HIS A 100 -8.46 4.82 -14.72
CA HIS A 100 -7.38 5.66 -14.21
C HIS A 100 -7.08 6.84 -15.14
N ALA A 101 -7.08 8.05 -14.59
CA ALA A 101 -6.60 9.24 -15.29
C ALA A 101 -5.06 9.22 -15.39
N THR A 102 -4.48 9.86 -16.41
CA THR A 102 -3.02 9.88 -16.65
C THR A 102 -2.20 10.34 -15.44
N ARG A 103 -2.72 11.28 -14.63
CA ARG A 103 -2.06 11.76 -13.40
C ARG A 103 -1.86 10.71 -12.32
N VAL A 104 -2.55 9.57 -12.39
CA VAL A 104 -2.39 8.46 -11.42
C VAL A 104 -1.04 7.77 -11.63
N PHE A 105 -0.47 7.85 -12.83
CA PHE A 105 0.82 7.25 -13.16
C PHE A 105 2.00 7.90 -12.44
N ASP A 106 1.85 9.13 -11.94
CA ASP A 106 2.89 9.81 -11.17
C ASP A 106 2.90 9.37 -9.69
N MET A 107 1.77 8.87 -9.17
CA MET A 107 1.66 8.47 -7.76
C MET A 107 2.17 7.05 -7.50
N ILE A 108 2.17 6.19 -8.51
CA ILE A 108 2.54 4.77 -8.33
C ILE A 108 4.01 4.60 -7.94
N ASP A 109 4.86 5.56 -8.28
CA ASP A 109 6.29 5.53 -7.99
C ASP A 109 6.59 5.60 -6.48
N ASP A 110 5.68 6.16 -5.68
CA ASP A 110 5.81 6.18 -4.21
C ASP A 110 5.72 4.76 -3.60
N PHE A 111 5.12 3.82 -4.32
CA PHE A 111 4.95 2.42 -3.91
C PHE A 111 6.00 1.48 -4.51
N TYR A 112 6.92 1.99 -5.33
CA TYR A 112 7.91 1.15 -6.01
C TYR A 112 8.92 0.55 -5.03
N ILE A 113 9.07 -0.79 -5.08
CA ILE A 113 10.02 -1.51 -4.22
C ILE A 113 11.13 -2.24 -4.99
N GLY A 114 10.98 -2.42 -6.31
CA GLY A 114 12.00 -3.04 -7.16
C GLY A 114 11.47 -3.57 -8.48
N ASP A 115 12.31 -4.29 -9.21
CA ASP A 115 11.98 -4.86 -10.51
C ASP A 115 11.68 -6.36 -10.41
N LEU A 116 10.83 -6.85 -11.31
CA LEU A 116 10.54 -8.26 -11.46
C LEU A 116 11.67 -8.94 -12.24
N LYS A 117 12.08 -10.11 -11.78
CA LYS A 117 13.00 -10.99 -12.51
C LYS A 117 12.38 -11.41 -13.85
N GLN A 118 13.04 -11.07 -14.96
CA GLN A 118 12.67 -11.46 -16.32
C GLN A 118 13.11 -12.89 -16.67
#